data_AF-A0A8W8KMM9-F1
#
_entry.id   AF-A0A8W8KMM9-F1
#
_cell.length_a   1.000
_cell.length_b   1.000
_cell.length_c   1.000
_cell.angle_alpha   90.00
_cell.angle_beta   90.00
_cell.angle_gamma   90.00
#
_symmetry.space_group_name_H-M   'P 1'
#
loop_
_entity.id
_entity.type
_entity.pdbx_description
1 polymer ?
#
loop_
_entity_poly.entity_id
_entity_poly.type
_entity_poly.pdbx_seq_one_letter_code
_entity_poly.pdbx_strand_id
1 'polypeptide(L)'
;VALSRLGRLYDQVLKIKYKAKEYLMRSMQLAHSMHPRTFNSEGWFKDCAEILERYQKETVAAEEEKWNKEREEIVKGLEKEMKGIEKADEKDSQEFLRYVYRVFPPKNKEHKLEGGLKKKGFHVEHDKLKKILQKAVVHYHPDKVDTEKHGKVWKVLSEEITKRLTRRYERMK
;
A
#
# COMPACT_ATOMS: atom_id res chain seq x y z
N VAL A 1 -26.91 11.44 22.82
CA VAL A 1 -28.21 11.48 22.10
C VAL A 1 -28.48 12.80 21.39
N ALA A 2 -28.42 13.97 22.04
CA ALA A 2 -28.66 15.25 21.34
C ALA A 2 -27.63 15.52 20.22
N LEU A 3 -26.33 15.28 20.51
CA LEU A 3 -25.25 15.46 19.54
C LEU A 3 -25.32 14.49 18.36
N SER A 4 -25.74 13.24 18.58
CA SER A 4 -25.92 12.26 17.50
C SER A 4 -27.06 12.66 16.56
N ARG A 5 -28.17 13.17 17.10
CA ARG A 5 -29.29 13.71 16.30
C ARG A 5 -28.86 14.94 15.48
N LEU A 6 -28.08 15.83 16.08
CA LEU A 6 -27.55 17.00 15.39
C LEU A 6 -26.59 16.60 14.27
N GLY A 7 -25.69 15.65 14.52
CA GLY A 7 -24.79 15.07 13.51
C GLY A 7 -25.54 14.44 12.33
N ARG A 8 -26.63 13.70 12.62
CA ARG A 8 -27.51 13.13 11.60
C ARG A 8 -28.23 14.20 10.77
N LEU A 9 -28.69 15.28 11.38
CA LEU A 9 -29.30 16.40 10.67
C LEU A 9 -28.29 17.08 9.72
N TYR A 10 -27.05 17.29 10.17
CA TYR A 10 -25.99 17.84 9.32
C TYR A 10 -25.63 16.92 8.16
N ASP A 11 -25.67 15.60 8.34
CA ASP A 11 -25.40 14.61 7.29
C ASP A 11 -26.57 14.44 6.30
N GLN A 12 -27.78 14.20 6.81
CA GLN A 12 -28.92 13.81 5.99
C GLN A 12 -29.63 15.00 5.35
N VAL A 13 -29.78 16.10 6.07
CA VAL A 13 -30.56 17.28 5.64
C VAL A 13 -29.66 18.35 5.05
N LEU A 14 -28.65 18.79 5.82
CA LEU A 14 -27.82 19.92 5.43
C LEU A 14 -26.63 19.54 4.54
N LYS A 15 -26.29 18.25 4.44
CA LYS A 15 -25.17 17.71 3.65
C LYS A 15 -23.81 18.33 3.97
N ILE A 16 -23.61 18.81 5.21
CA ILE A 16 -22.36 19.42 5.68
C ILE A 16 -21.52 18.37 6.42
N LYS A 17 -20.71 17.62 5.68
CA LYS A 17 -19.95 16.45 6.19
C LYS A 17 -19.01 16.79 7.35
N TYR A 18 -18.28 17.90 7.30
CA TYR A 18 -17.32 18.25 8.36
C TYR A 18 -18.02 18.51 9.71
N LYS A 19 -19.13 19.27 9.70
CA LYS A 19 -19.94 19.52 10.91
C LYS A 19 -20.58 18.23 11.41
N ALA A 20 -21.13 17.43 10.50
CA ALA A 20 -21.69 16.12 10.86
C ALA A 20 -20.63 15.25 11.57
N LYS A 21 -19.44 15.10 10.98
CA LYS A 21 -18.32 14.35 11.55
C LYS A 21 -17.94 14.86 12.95
N GLU A 22 -17.83 16.17 13.14
CA GLU A 22 -17.50 16.78 14.43
C GLU A 22 -18.50 16.39 15.53
N TYR A 23 -19.81 16.54 15.27
CA TYR A 23 -20.85 16.23 16.25
C TYR A 23 -20.97 14.72 16.52
N LEU A 24 -20.83 13.88 15.50
CA LEU A 24 -20.87 12.41 15.64
C LEU A 24 -19.65 11.89 16.42
N MET A 25 -18.44 12.38 16.11
CA MET A 25 -17.22 12.03 16.84
C MET A 25 -17.31 12.43 18.32
N ARG A 26 -17.75 13.66 18.62
CA ARG A 26 -17.96 14.09 20.01
C ARG A 26 -18.99 13.22 20.73
N SER A 27 -20.08 12.84 20.05
CA SER A 27 -21.10 11.96 20.64
C SER A 27 -20.54 10.57 20.97
N MET A 28 -19.67 10.02 20.14
CA MET A 28 -19.02 8.73 20.41
C MET A 28 -17.93 8.83 21.49
N GLN A 29 -17.13 9.89 21.48
CA GLN A 29 -16.10 10.14 22.51
C GLN A 29 -16.72 10.26 23.91
N LEU A 30 -17.84 10.98 24.04
CA LEU A 30 -18.58 11.06 25.29
C LEU A 30 -19.09 9.68 25.73
N ALA A 31 -19.61 8.87 24.80
CA ALA A 31 -20.06 7.51 25.10
C ALA A 31 -18.91 6.63 25.60
N HIS A 32 -17.74 6.72 24.98
CA HIS A 32 -16.54 5.97 25.37
C HIS A 32 -15.96 6.44 26.72
N SER A 33 -16.09 7.72 27.06
CA SER A 33 -15.63 8.25 28.35
C SER A 33 -16.39 7.69 29.56
N MET A 34 -17.54 7.06 29.34
CA MET A 34 -18.39 6.47 30.39
C MET A 34 -18.07 4.99 30.70
N HIS A 35 -16.91 4.49 30.27
CA HIS A 35 -16.45 3.13 30.59
C HIS A 35 -16.50 2.86 32.11
N PRO A 36 -16.96 1.69 32.59
CA PRO A 36 -17.21 0.43 31.87
C PRO A 36 -18.52 0.34 31.10
N ARG A 37 -19.40 1.36 31.18
CA ARG A 37 -20.66 1.35 30.45
C ARG A 37 -20.40 1.49 28.95
N THR A 38 -20.94 0.56 28.16
CA THR A 38 -20.85 0.58 26.69
C THR A 38 -22.21 0.93 26.07
N PHE A 39 -22.17 1.54 24.89
CA PHE A 39 -23.37 1.98 24.16
C PHE A 39 -23.47 1.34 22.77
N ASN A 40 -22.71 0.27 22.52
CA ASN A 40 -22.60 -0.38 21.21
C ASN A 40 -23.93 -0.99 20.73
N SER A 41 -24.85 -1.31 21.65
CA SER A 41 -26.20 -1.80 21.35
C SER A 41 -27.20 -0.70 21.01
N GLU A 42 -26.90 0.55 21.36
CA GLU A 42 -27.83 1.67 21.20
C GLU A 42 -27.94 2.09 19.73
N GLY A 43 -29.17 2.24 19.22
CA GLY A 43 -29.42 2.61 17.82
C GLY A 43 -28.73 3.93 17.42
N TRP A 44 -28.77 4.94 18.30
CA TRP A 44 -28.11 6.22 18.01
C TRP A 44 -26.58 6.10 17.91
N PHE A 45 -25.97 5.12 18.59
CA PHE A 45 -24.53 4.90 18.56
C PHE A 45 -24.13 4.12 17.29
N LYS A 46 -24.92 3.12 16.91
CA LYS A 46 -24.79 2.41 15.63
C LYS A 46 -24.91 3.36 14.45
N ASP A 47 -25.94 4.21 14.43
CA ASP A 47 -26.12 5.26 13.41
C ASP A 47 -24.87 6.16 13.28
N CYS A 48 -24.27 6.57 14.41
CA CYS A 48 -23.05 7.39 14.38
C CYS A 48 -21.87 6.64 13.78
N ALA A 49 -21.67 5.39 14.18
CA ALA A 49 -20.60 4.54 13.69
C ALA A 49 -20.73 4.32 12.17
N GLU A 50 -21.92 3.99 11.68
CA GLU A 50 -22.19 3.77 10.26
C GLU A 50 -21.91 5.03 9.42
N ILE A 51 -22.33 6.22 9.88
CA ILE A 51 -22.08 7.48 9.16
C ILE A 51 -20.57 7.79 9.11
N LEU A 52 -19.86 7.60 10.22
CA LEU A 52 -18.42 7.84 10.27
C LEU A 52 -17.64 6.83 9.40
N GLU A 53 -18.04 5.56 9.42
CA GLU A 53 -17.48 4.52 8.55
C GLU A 53 -17.70 4.85 7.08
N ARG A 54 -18.90 5.33 6.71
CA ARG A 54 -19.18 5.81 5.34
C ARG A 54 -18.23 6.93 4.95
N TYR A 55 -18.04 7.94 5.79
CA TYR A 55 -17.10 9.03 5.50
C TYR A 55 -15.66 8.56 5.35
N GLN A 56 -15.24 7.58 6.15
CA GLN A 56 -13.91 6.98 6.03
C GLN A 56 -13.77 6.24 4.68
N LYS A 57 -14.76 5.42 4.32
CA LYS A 57 -14.81 4.72 3.02
C LYS A 57 -14.79 5.69 1.83
N GLU A 58 -15.55 6.77 1.89
CA GLU A 58 -15.55 7.82 0.86
C GLU A 58 -14.19 8.52 0.74
N THR A 59 -13.53 8.80 1.86
CA THR A 59 -12.20 9.43 1.87
C THR A 59 -11.17 8.50 1.25
N VAL A 60 -11.15 7.23 1.67
CA VAL A 60 -10.26 6.21 1.12
C VAL A 60 -10.50 6.04 -0.38
N ALA A 61 -11.76 5.92 -0.82
CA ALA A 61 -12.10 5.79 -2.23
C ALA A 61 -11.64 7.00 -3.06
N ALA A 62 -11.79 8.23 -2.54
CA ALA A 62 -11.34 9.43 -3.23
C ALA A 62 -9.80 9.53 -3.30
N GLU A 63 -9.09 9.10 -2.25
CA GLU A 63 -7.62 9.02 -2.24
C GLU A 63 -7.12 7.94 -3.20
N GLU A 64 -7.74 6.76 -3.21
CA GLU A 64 -7.45 5.67 -4.14
C GLU A 64 -7.72 6.08 -5.59
N GLU A 65 -8.82 6.77 -5.88
CA GLU A 65 -9.12 7.26 -7.23
C GLU A 65 -8.06 8.25 -7.71
N LYS A 66 -7.67 9.21 -6.86
CA LYS A 66 -6.59 10.15 -7.18
C LYS A 66 -5.28 9.43 -7.40
N TRP A 67 -4.91 8.52 -6.51
CA TRP A 67 -3.69 7.73 -6.64
C TRP A 67 -3.69 6.88 -7.91
N ASN A 68 -4.81 6.26 -8.27
CA ASN A 68 -4.93 5.45 -9.49
C ASN A 68 -4.73 6.29 -10.75
N LYS A 69 -5.30 7.50 -10.80
CA LYS A 69 -5.08 8.44 -11.93
C LYS A 69 -3.61 8.86 -12.05
N GLU A 70 -3.00 9.30 -10.95
CA GLU A 70 -1.58 9.66 -10.93
C GLU A 70 -0.68 8.48 -11.32
N ARG A 71 -1.00 7.28 -10.80
CA ARG A 71 -0.26 6.06 -11.07
C ARG A 71 -0.35 5.67 -12.53
N GLU A 72 -1.51 5.83 -13.17
CA GLU A 72 -1.68 5.53 -14.60
C GLU A 72 -0.76 6.40 -15.47
N GLU A 73 -0.67 7.70 -15.19
CA GLU A 73 0.23 8.62 -15.87
C GLU A 73 1.70 8.25 -15.67
N ILE A 74 2.09 7.90 -14.44
CA ILE A 74 3.44 7.44 -14.11
C ILE A 74 3.77 6.14 -14.88
N VAL A 75 2.85 5.18 -14.93
CA VAL A 75 3.05 3.91 -15.64
C VAL A 75 3.21 4.14 -17.14
N LYS A 76 2.44 5.06 -17.74
CA LYS A 76 2.62 5.46 -19.15
C LYS A 76 4.02 6.03 -19.39
N GLY A 77 4.53 6.85 -18.48
CA GLY A 77 5.90 7.37 -18.54
C GLY A 77 7.00 6.30 -18.41
N LEU A 78 6.69 5.19 -17.73
CA LEU A 78 7.60 4.07 -17.45
C LEU A 78 7.46 2.89 -18.43
N GLU A 79 6.80 3.09 -19.57
CA GLU A 79 6.48 1.99 -20.49
C GLU A 79 7.74 1.19 -20.92
N LYS A 80 8.87 1.88 -21.12
CA LYS A 80 10.14 1.25 -21.50
C LYS A 80 10.70 0.39 -20.38
N GLU A 81 10.68 0.90 -19.16
CA GLU A 81 11.09 0.22 -17.94
C GLU A 81 10.21 -0.99 -17.69
N MET A 82 8.90 -0.85 -17.83
CA MET A 82 7.93 -1.95 -17.67
C MET A 82 8.17 -3.07 -18.68
N LYS A 83 8.34 -2.74 -19.97
CA LYS A 83 8.73 -3.71 -21.00
C LYS A 83 10.06 -4.39 -20.69
N GLY A 84 11.01 -3.66 -20.11
CA GLY A 84 12.29 -4.21 -19.67
C GLY A 84 12.13 -5.22 -18.53
N ILE A 85 11.31 -4.88 -17.53
CA ILE A 85 10.98 -5.75 -16.40
C ILE A 85 10.20 -6.99 -16.88
N GLU A 86 9.24 -6.84 -17.81
CA GLU A 86 8.49 -7.96 -18.39
C GLU A 86 9.38 -8.94 -19.14
N LYS A 87 10.24 -8.44 -20.04
CA LYS A 87 11.23 -9.27 -20.74
C LYS A 87 12.20 -9.96 -19.79
N ALA A 88 12.55 -9.29 -18.69
CA ALA A 88 13.34 -9.92 -17.64
C ALA A 88 12.54 -10.98 -16.88
N ASP A 89 11.22 -10.80 -16.74
CA ASP A 89 10.34 -11.70 -16.02
C ASP A 89 10.02 -12.99 -16.79
N GLU A 90 10.23 -13.03 -18.10
CA GLU A 90 10.17 -14.28 -18.89
C GLU A 90 11.34 -15.23 -18.57
N LYS A 91 12.41 -14.71 -17.97
CA LYS A 91 13.63 -15.46 -17.66
C LYS A 91 13.54 -16.15 -16.30
N ASP A 92 14.55 -16.97 -16.00
CA ASP A 92 14.67 -17.62 -14.70
C ASP A 92 14.82 -16.59 -13.55
N SER A 93 14.53 -17.01 -12.33
CA SER A 93 14.51 -16.12 -11.16
C SER A 93 15.87 -15.51 -10.83
N GLN A 94 16.98 -16.18 -11.16
CA GLN A 94 18.31 -15.63 -10.95
C GLN A 94 18.64 -14.55 -12.00
N GLU A 95 18.28 -14.78 -13.27
CA GLU A 95 18.39 -13.76 -14.31
C GLU A 95 17.53 -12.54 -14.03
N PHE A 96 16.30 -12.73 -13.54
CA PHE A 96 15.43 -11.64 -13.13
C PHE A 96 16.05 -10.81 -11.99
N LEU A 97 16.53 -11.47 -10.93
CA LEU A 97 17.22 -10.79 -9.82
C LEU A 97 18.45 -10.00 -10.29
N ARG A 98 19.27 -10.59 -11.17
CA ARG A 98 20.44 -9.91 -11.76
C ARG A 98 20.03 -8.67 -12.54
N TYR A 99 18.98 -8.78 -13.36
CA TYR A 99 18.48 -7.66 -14.15
C TYR A 99 17.99 -6.52 -13.24
N VAL A 100 17.11 -6.85 -12.27
CA VAL A 100 16.51 -5.87 -11.37
C VAL A 100 17.57 -5.10 -10.59
N TYR A 101 18.52 -5.78 -9.94
CA TYR A 101 19.56 -5.08 -9.15
C TYR A 101 20.56 -4.29 -10.00
N ARG A 102 20.69 -4.61 -11.29
CA ARG A 102 21.58 -3.89 -12.20
C ARG A 102 20.91 -2.65 -12.79
N VAL A 103 19.66 -2.79 -13.24
CA VAL A 103 18.93 -1.73 -13.94
C VAL A 103 18.22 -0.81 -12.96
N PHE A 104 17.67 -1.38 -11.88
CA PHE A 104 16.93 -0.68 -10.85
C PHE A 104 17.57 -0.92 -9.48
N PRO A 105 18.83 -0.49 -9.23
CA PRO A 105 19.48 -0.75 -7.96
C PRO A 105 18.67 -0.20 -6.77
N PRO A 106 18.60 -0.91 -5.63
CA PRO A 106 17.91 -0.42 -4.45
C PRO A 106 18.49 0.91 -3.99
N LYS A 107 17.64 1.81 -3.48
CA LYS A 107 18.07 3.14 -3.02
C LYS A 107 18.87 3.09 -1.72
N ASN A 108 18.60 2.10 -0.85
CA ASN A 108 19.45 1.84 0.30
C ASN A 108 20.76 1.18 -0.15
N LYS A 109 21.90 1.84 0.14
CA LYS A 109 23.25 1.38 -0.22
C LYS A 109 23.63 0.05 0.42
N GLU A 110 23.00 -0.33 1.53
CA GLU A 110 23.22 -1.62 2.19
C GLU A 110 22.54 -2.78 1.47
N HIS A 111 21.47 -2.51 0.71
CA HIS A 111 20.72 -3.51 -0.03
C HIS A 111 21.47 -3.89 -1.31
N LYS A 112 22.32 -4.91 -1.21
CA LYS A 112 23.10 -5.44 -2.34
C LYS A 112 22.68 -6.87 -2.67
N LEU A 113 22.81 -7.24 -3.94
CA LEU A 113 22.65 -8.62 -4.37
C LEU A 113 23.81 -9.45 -3.81
N GLU A 114 23.51 -10.65 -3.29
CA GLU A 114 24.53 -11.55 -2.76
C GLU A 114 25.57 -11.92 -3.84
N GLY A 115 26.84 -11.98 -3.45
CA GLY A 115 27.98 -12.07 -4.37
C GLY A 115 27.93 -13.26 -5.34
N GLY A 116 27.40 -14.40 -4.89
CA GLY A 116 27.26 -15.61 -5.72
C GLY A 116 26.35 -15.42 -6.94
N LEU A 117 25.32 -14.58 -6.83
CA LEU A 117 24.40 -14.30 -7.95
C LEU A 117 24.90 -13.23 -8.92
N LYS A 118 25.99 -12.51 -8.59
CA LYS A 118 26.53 -11.44 -9.45
C LYS A 118 27.20 -11.98 -10.72
N LYS A 119 27.71 -13.21 -10.70
CA LYS A 119 28.36 -13.84 -11.86
C LYS A 119 27.32 -14.56 -12.72
N LYS A 120 27.30 -14.25 -14.03
CA LYS A 120 26.52 -15.04 -15.00
C LYS A 120 27.06 -16.48 -15.03
N GLY A 121 26.17 -17.47 -15.13
CA GLY A 121 26.51 -18.89 -15.19
C GLY A 121 26.65 -19.59 -13.83
N PHE A 122 26.55 -18.87 -12.71
CA PHE A 122 26.50 -19.50 -11.38
C PHE A 122 25.05 -19.84 -11.02
N HIS A 123 24.77 -21.13 -10.83
CA HIS A 123 23.46 -21.61 -10.41
C HIS A 123 23.43 -21.75 -8.88
N VAL A 124 22.48 -21.05 -8.25
CA VAL A 124 22.23 -21.14 -6.81
C VAL A 124 21.18 -22.20 -6.53
N GLU A 125 21.46 -23.05 -5.54
CA GLU A 125 20.52 -24.06 -5.03
C GLU A 125 19.16 -23.46 -4.66
N HIS A 126 18.11 -24.26 -4.79
CA HIS A 126 16.72 -23.85 -4.60
C HIS A 126 16.48 -23.12 -3.25
N ASP A 127 16.95 -23.68 -2.14
CA ASP A 127 16.75 -23.09 -0.80
C ASP A 127 17.47 -21.76 -0.61
N LYS A 128 18.66 -21.62 -1.18
CA LYS A 128 19.41 -20.35 -1.16
C LYS A 128 18.70 -19.32 -2.05
N LEU A 129 18.23 -19.72 -3.22
CA LEU A 129 17.50 -18.84 -4.14
C LEU A 129 16.21 -18.32 -3.51
N LYS A 130 15.46 -19.17 -2.80
CA LYS A 130 14.26 -18.81 -2.04
C LYS A 130 14.55 -17.72 -1.01
N LYS A 131 15.61 -17.87 -0.21
CA LYS A 131 16.03 -16.86 0.78
C LYS A 131 16.44 -15.53 0.12
N ILE A 132 17.10 -15.59 -1.03
CA ILE A 132 17.53 -14.37 -1.75
C ILE A 132 16.32 -13.64 -2.34
N LEU A 133 15.35 -14.35 -2.91
CA LEU A 133 14.10 -13.74 -3.38
C LEU A 133 13.34 -13.06 -2.24
N GLN A 134 13.25 -13.72 -1.07
CA GLN A 134 12.62 -13.13 0.12
C GLN A 134 13.32 -11.83 0.54
N LYS A 135 14.67 -11.81 0.57
CA LYS A 135 15.43 -10.58 0.84
C LYS A 135 15.18 -9.51 -0.22
N ALA A 136 15.14 -9.88 -1.50
CA ALA A 136 14.87 -8.95 -2.58
C ALA A 136 13.49 -8.29 -2.46
N VAL A 137 12.45 -9.04 -2.09
CA VAL A 137 11.12 -8.49 -1.77
C VAL A 137 11.23 -7.40 -0.69
N VAL A 138 12.00 -7.65 0.37
CA VAL A 138 12.22 -6.66 1.44
C VAL A 138 13.01 -5.45 0.95
N HIS A 139 13.97 -5.62 0.04
CA HIS A 139 14.79 -4.53 -0.48
C HIS A 139 14.00 -3.53 -1.33
N TYR A 140 12.98 -4.00 -2.06
CA TYR A 140 12.13 -3.20 -2.95
C TYR A 140 10.73 -2.94 -2.37
N HIS A 141 10.47 -3.29 -1.12
CA HIS A 141 9.13 -3.14 -0.55
C HIS A 141 8.66 -1.68 -0.60
N PRO A 142 7.48 -1.37 -1.18
CA PRO A 142 7.02 0.01 -1.37
C PRO A 142 6.83 0.77 -0.06
N ASP A 143 6.48 0.12 1.05
CA ASP A 143 6.38 0.76 2.38
C ASP A 143 7.72 1.29 2.90
N LYS A 144 8.84 0.78 2.39
CA LYS A 144 10.19 1.27 2.74
C LYS A 144 10.67 2.36 1.79
N VAL A 145 9.88 2.69 0.76
CA VAL A 145 10.18 3.77 -0.18
C VAL A 145 9.68 5.08 0.41
N ASP A 146 10.63 5.93 0.78
CA ASP A 146 10.37 7.32 1.10
C ASP A 146 10.00 8.07 -0.18
N THR A 147 8.70 8.36 -0.36
CA THR A 147 8.18 9.05 -1.55
C THR A 147 8.63 10.50 -1.65
N GLU A 148 8.97 11.14 -0.53
CA GLU A 148 9.50 12.51 -0.52
C GLU A 148 10.94 12.53 -1.02
N LYS A 149 11.76 11.55 -0.62
CA LYS A 149 13.17 11.46 -1.03
C LYS A 149 13.39 10.79 -2.39
N HIS A 150 12.54 9.86 -2.79
CA HIS A 150 12.77 9.02 -3.97
C HIS A 150 11.71 9.20 -5.07
N GLY A 151 10.64 9.94 -4.78
CA GLY A 151 9.56 10.25 -5.72
C GLY A 151 8.55 9.12 -5.92
N LYS A 152 7.35 9.51 -6.37
CA LYS A 152 6.23 8.59 -6.66
C LYS A 152 6.58 7.58 -7.77
N VAL A 153 7.40 7.99 -8.75
CA VAL A 153 7.87 7.11 -9.85
C VAL A 153 8.63 5.90 -9.31
N TRP A 154 9.54 6.10 -8.35
CA TRP A 154 10.30 4.99 -7.77
C TRP A 154 9.41 4.08 -6.92
N LYS A 155 8.41 4.63 -6.22
CA LYS A 155 7.42 3.82 -5.48
C LYS A 155 6.66 2.90 -6.42
N VAL A 156 6.13 3.40 -7.55
CA VAL A 156 5.42 2.59 -8.55
C VAL A 156 6.33 1.52 -9.17
N LEU A 157 7.58 1.85 -9.50
CA LEU A 157 8.55 0.85 -9.97
C LEU A 157 8.81 -0.25 -8.93
N SER A 158 8.98 0.16 -7.67
CA SER A 158 9.25 -0.75 -6.56
C SER A 158 8.06 -1.68 -6.29
N GLU A 159 6.82 -1.19 -6.40
CA GLU A 159 5.61 -2.01 -6.37
C GLU A 159 5.62 -3.09 -7.46
N GLU A 160 5.90 -2.70 -8.71
CA GLU A 160 5.89 -3.61 -9.86
C GLU A 160 7.01 -4.66 -9.84
N ILE A 161 8.20 -4.28 -9.37
CA ILE A 161 9.30 -5.20 -9.12
C ILE A 161 8.93 -6.17 -7.98
N THR A 162 8.39 -5.65 -6.87
CA THR A 162 8.03 -6.45 -5.70
C THR A 162 6.95 -7.47 -6.03
N LYS A 163 5.90 -7.11 -6.79
CA LYS A 163 4.87 -8.06 -7.25
C LYS A 163 5.48 -9.28 -7.96
N ARG A 164 6.42 -9.03 -8.88
CA ARG A 164 7.07 -10.11 -9.66
C ARG A 164 8.01 -10.94 -8.79
N LEU A 165 8.76 -10.31 -7.87
CA LEU A 165 9.61 -11.01 -6.90
C LEU A 165 8.78 -11.90 -5.97
N THR A 166 7.66 -11.39 -5.43
CA THR A 166 6.75 -12.15 -4.57
C THR A 166 6.16 -13.34 -5.31
N ARG A 167 5.65 -13.16 -6.54
CA ARG A 167 5.13 -14.25 -7.37
C ARG A 167 6.17 -15.34 -7.64
N ARG A 168 7.45 -14.98 -7.77
CA ARG A 168 8.56 -15.94 -7.94
C ARG A 168 8.86 -16.68 -6.64
N TYR A 169 8.90 -15.96 -5.53
CA TYR A 169 9.08 -16.55 -4.21
C TYR A 169 7.96 -17.54 -3.86
N GLU A 170 6.70 -17.18 -4.13
CA GLU A 170 5.54 -18.03 -3.89
C GLU A 170 5.53 -19.30 -4.75
N ARG A 171 6.00 -19.24 -6.00
CA ARG A 171 6.18 -20.43 -6.85
C ARG A 171 7.23 -21.41 -6.33
N MET A 172 8.15 -20.94 -5.48
CA MET A 172 9.18 -21.76 -4.81
C MET A 172 8.77 -22.12 -3.36
N LYS A 173 7.58 -21.69 -2.92
CA LYS A 173 7.10 -21.94 -1.56
C LYS A 173 6.83 -23.42 -1.37
#